data_AF-A0A357SY34-F1
#
_entry.id   AF-A0A357SY34-F1
#
_cell.length_a   1.000
_cell.length_b   1.000
_cell.length_c   1.000
_cell.angle_alpha   90.00
_cell.angle_beta   90.00
_cell.angle_gamma   90.00
#
_symmetry.space_group_name_H-M   'P 1'
#
loop_
_entity.id
_entity.type
_entity.pdbx_description
1 polymer ?
#
loop_
_entity_poly.entity_id
_entity_poly.type
_entity_poly.pdbx_seq_one_letter_code
_entity_poly.pdbx_strand_id
1 'polypeptide(L)'
;MHSVKIHAPKNLNFTNPFLHLWYPGYNEAFQDFEVSGWNDYGPSFHINLKRNYFCFKYGERRNGEIIWESVERCYGQHLGAEVWTVAEHNEVYPVKPAETVGSTQEYFRNIKNLGRKNNYLPDTDVTGQGVISMLGANYLQDGTTLFGFFHPRAAQVYLIGNFNDWQSPYHLKPEPGKFLPMKRYRGYKGEPNIWLLRTGLPEPGDPMKNTYQFLIVGGVPLNEQQKPIKIAQDPYARRYGNDYNQNNCQVIDPSGYQWHDHSWTTPPVDRLILYELNVYGFTDQDPQMPEKISGTFRGTIHRIKEGYFNDLGVTALALMPTSEAPSTLSSSRLGYDPCGFMTIERDFGTCDDFRSLVDTAHQQGLAVIVDQVFNHTSNYFNPLWELITDGTPGGFYFSGSTPWGNRVATEKEEVQN
;
A
#
# COMPACT_ATOMS: atom_id res chain seq x y z
N MET A 1 33.07 13.57 -17.88
CA MET A 1 33.43 12.17 -17.54
C MET A 1 32.53 11.79 -16.37
N HIS A 2 31.79 10.69 -16.48
CA HIS A 2 30.84 10.22 -15.48
C HIS A 2 31.51 9.13 -14.66
N SER A 3 31.58 9.35 -13.34
CA SER A 3 32.10 8.40 -12.38
C SER A 3 30.93 7.76 -11.64
N VAL A 4 30.87 6.44 -11.60
CA VAL A 4 29.87 5.69 -10.84
C VAL A 4 30.52 4.52 -10.11
N LYS A 5 30.07 4.29 -8.88
CA LYS A 5 30.41 3.13 -8.08
C LYS A 5 29.21 2.18 -8.01
N ILE A 6 29.37 0.97 -8.53
CA ILE A 6 28.30 -0.04 -8.59
C ILE A 6 28.61 -1.13 -7.57
N HIS A 7 27.68 -1.41 -6.67
CA HIS A 7 27.78 -2.49 -5.69
C HIS A 7 26.96 -3.69 -6.14
N ALA A 8 27.61 -4.85 -6.27
CA ALA A 8 26.94 -6.12 -6.49
C ALA A 8 26.72 -6.83 -5.16
N PRO A 9 25.64 -7.62 -5.01
CA PRO A 9 25.37 -8.29 -3.75
C PRO A 9 26.17 -9.59 -3.64
N LYS A 10 26.59 -9.93 -2.42
CA LYS A 10 27.38 -11.12 -2.11
C LYS A 10 26.67 -12.44 -2.43
N ASN A 11 25.33 -12.45 -2.47
CA ASN A 11 24.54 -13.63 -2.80
C ASN A 11 24.55 -13.98 -4.30
N LEU A 12 25.27 -13.23 -5.15
CA LEU A 12 25.65 -13.70 -6.49
C LEU A 12 26.55 -14.94 -6.44
N ASN A 13 27.21 -15.22 -5.30
CA ASN A 13 28.10 -16.38 -5.10
C ASN A 13 29.27 -16.46 -6.10
N PHE A 14 29.69 -15.33 -6.65
CA PHE A 14 30.94 -15.20 -7.40
C PHE A 14 32.09 -14.90 -6.43
N THR A 15 33.18 -15.65 -6.59
CA THR A 15 34.44 -15.52 -5.85
C THR A 15 35.34 -14.45 -6.47
N ASN A 16 35.43 -14.40 -7.80
CA ASN A 16 36.19 -13.38 -8.53
C ASN A 16 35.37 -12.78 -9.70
N PRO A 17 34.37 -11.94 -9.38
CA PRO A 17 33.48 -11.39 -10.39
C PRO A 17 34.12 -10.25 -11.19
N PHE A 18 33.67 -10.08 -12.42
CA PHE A 18 33.91 -8.87 -13.23
C PHE A 18 32.56 -8.30 -13.68
N LEU A 19 32.54 -7.02 -14.03
CA LEU A 19 31.39 -6.33 -14.59
C LEU A 19 31.60 -6.17 -16.09
N HIS A 20 30.71 -6.74 -16.89
CA HIS A 20 30.66 -6.60 -18.34
C HIS A 20 29.65 -5.52 -18.72
N LEU A 21 30.11 -4.47 -19.39
CA LEU A 21 29.32 -3.29 -19.73
C LEU A 21 29.22 -3.12 -21.24
N TRP A 22 28.04 -2.72 -21.75
CA TRP A 22 27.82 -2.33 -23.15
C TRP A 22 26.90 -1.11 -23.27
N TYR A 23 26.88 -0.52 -24.47
CA TYR A 23 25.97 0.58 -24.80
C TYR A 23 24.83 0.10 -25.70
N PRO A 24 23.56 0.22 -25.25
CA PRO A 24 22.42 -0.17 -26.08
C PRO A 24 22.44 0.52 -27.46
N GLY A 25 22.19 -0.26 -28.51
CA GLY A 25 22.21 0.22 -29.90
C GLY A 25 23.60 0.28 -30.55
N TYR A 26 24.66 -0.11 -29.85
CA TYR A 26 26.03 -0.20 -30.40
C TYR A 26 26.54 -1.63 -30.29
N ASN A 27 26.28 -2.45 -31.31
CA ASN A 27 26.82 -3.80 -31.39
C ASN A 27 28.36 -3.71 -31.37
N GLU A 28 29.01 -4.50 -30.52
CA GLU A 28 30.48 -4.65 -30.36
C GLU A 28 31.21 -3.67 -29.41
N ALA A 29 30.58 -2.61 -28.91
CA ALA A 29 31.22 -1.72 -27.93
C ALA A 29 30.96 -2.19 -26.48
N PHE A 30 31.80 -3.10 -25.99
CA PHE A 30 31.77 -3.57 -24.59
C PHE A 30 33.10 -3.33 -23.87
N GLN A 31 33.03 -3.32 -22.53
CA GLN A 31 34.20 -3.21 -21.67
C GLN A 31 33.98 -4.02 -20.39
N ASP A 32 35.00 -4.80 -20.01
CA ASP A 32 35.03 -5.52 -18.73
C ASP A 32 35.74 -4.67 -17.67
N PHE A 33 35.22 -4.69 -16.45
CA PHE A 33 35.77 -4.02 -15.28
C PHE A 33 35.99 -5.02 -14.16
N GLU A 34 37.23 -5.07 -13.66
CA GLU A 34 37.59 -5.88 -12.49
C GLU A 34 37.10 -5.22 -11.20
N VAL A 35 36.98 -6.01 -10.12
CA VAL A 35 36.55 -5.52 -8.81
C VAL A 35 37.50 -4.42 -8.32
N SER A 36 36.93 -3.29 -7.90
CA SER A 36 37.66 -2.15 -7.35
C SER A 36 37.79 -2.22 -5.82
N GLY A 37 36.88 -2.93 -5.14
CA GLY A 37 36.94 -3.15 -3.70
C GLY A 37 35.79 -3.99 -3.18
N TRP A 38 35.88 -4.44 -1.94
CA TRP A 38 34.87 -5.28 -1.27
C TRP A 38 34.35 -4.61 0.00
N ASN A 39 33.08 -4.84 0.32
CA ASN A 39 32.46 -4.45 1.59
C ASN A 39 31.45 -5.51 2.05
N ASP A 40 30.74 -5.25 3.14
CA ASP A 40 29.79 -6.20 3.75
C ASP A 40 28.59 -6.55 2.84
N TYR A 41 28.31 -5.73 1.82
CA TYR A 41 27.30 -5.99 0.81
C TYR A 41 27.83 -6.91 -0.30
N GLY A 42 29.08 -6.73 -0.73
CA GLY A 42 29.72 -7.51 -1.79
C GLY A 42 30.83 -6.75 -2.54
N PRO A 43 31.16 -7.16 -3.77
CA PRO A 43 32.15 -6.47 -4.59
C PRO A 43 31.58 -5.16 -5.14
N SER A 44 32.47 -4.20 -5.35
CA SER A 44 32.16 -2.89 -5.91
C SER A 44 33.07 -2.59 -7.11
N PHE A 45 32.50 -1.90 -8.09
CA PHE A 45 33.15 -1.54 -9.35
C PHE A 45 33.13 -0.03 -9.50
N HIS A 46 34.29 0.59 -9.66
CA HIS A 46 34.41 2.03 -9.92
C HIS A 46 34.66 2.25 -11.41
N ILE A 47 33.68 2.87 -12.08
CA ILE A 47 33.64 3.02 -13.52
C ILE A 47 33.73 4.50 -13.88
N ASN A 48 34.61 4.85 -14.82
CA ASN A 48 34.77 6.21 -15.36
C ASN A 48 34.56 6.21 -16.87
N LEU A 49 33.44 6.78 -17.34
CA LEU A 49 33.04 6.73 -18.76
C LEU A 49 32.68 8.11 -19.33
N LYS A 50 32.72 8.23 -20.66
CA LYS A 50 32.25 9.45 -21.35
C LYS A 50 30.74 9.53 -21.43
N ARG A 51 30.05 8.38 -21.54
CA ARG A 51 28.59 8.27 -21.62
C ARG A 51 27.99 8.13 -20.22
N ASN A 52 26.76 8.59 -20.06
CA ASN A 52 26.01 8.65 -18.80
C ASN A 52 24.89 7.61 -18.69
N TYR A 53 24.79 6.72 -19.68
CA TYR A 53 23.86 5.61 -19.73
C TYR A 53 24.54 4.41 -20.37
N PHE A 54 24.36 3.23 -19.78
CA PHE A 54 24.92 1.95 -20.25
C PHE A 54 24.16 0.78 -19.61
N CYS A 55 24.32 -0.40 -20.18
CA CYS A 55 23.84 -1.64 -19.58
C CYS A 55 25.01 -2.54 -19.18
N PHE A 56 24.78 -3.41 -18.21
CA PHE A 56 25.81 -4.26 -17.66
C PHE A 56 25.23 -5.55 -17.08
N LYS A 57 26.11 -6.54 -16.93
CA LYS A 57 25.89 -7.76 -16.15
C LYS A 57 27.20 -8.23 -15.53
N TYR A 58 27.12 -9.06 -14.51
CA TYR A 58 28.23 -9.67 -13.81
C TYR A 58 28.58 -11.02 -14.44
N GLY A 59 29.86 -11.35 -14.43
CA GLY A 59 30.34 -12.68 -14.75
C GLY A 59 31.48 -13.09 -13.84
N GLU A 60 31.81 -14.37 -13.82
CA GLU A 60 33.00 -14.93 -13.18
C GLU A 60 33.73 -15.83 -14.16
N ARG A 61 35.07 -15.73 -14.19
CA ARG A 61 35.92 -16.65 -14.94
C ARG A 61 36.27 -17.84 -14.05
N ARG A 62 35.76 -19.04 -14.37
CA ARG A 62 35.96 -20.28 -13.60
C ARG A 62 36.36 -21.41 -14.53
N ASN A 63 37.51 -22.05 -14.28
CA ASN A 63 38.04 -23.18 -15.06
C ASN A 63 38.16 -22.94 -16.59
N GLY A 64 38.47 -21.72 -17.01
CA GLY A 64 38.58 -21.36 -18.43
C GLY A 64 37.25 -21.02 -19.11
N GLU A 65 36.13 -21.10 -18.39
CA GLU A 65 34.80 -20.69 -18.85
C GLU A 65 34.34 -19.40 -18.14
N ILE A 66 33.40 -18.70 -18.75
CA ILE A 66 32.73 -17.56 -18.13
C ILE A 66 31.35 -17.99 -17.67
N ILE A 67 31.11 -17.91 -16.37
CA ILE A 67 29.79 -18.06 -15.76
C ILE A 67 29.17 -16.66 -15.72
N TRP A 68 28.07 -16.48 -16.44
CA TRP A 68 27.31 -15.24 -16.45
C TRP A 68 26.18 -15.29 -15.42
N GLU A 69 25.84 -14.14 -14.84
CA GLU A 69 24.51 -14.01 -14.26
C GLU A 69 23.42 -14.02 -15.36
N SER A 70 22.18 -14.29 -14.98
CA SER A 70 21.03 -14.27 -15.90
C SER A 70 20.38 -12.89 -16.06
N VAL A 71 20.81 -11.90 -15.27
CA VAL A 71 20.14 -10.61 -15.16
C VAL A 71 20.96 -9.52 -15.84
N GLU A 72 20.32 -8.80 -16.76
CA GLU A 72 20.89 -7.61 -17.39
C GLU A 72 20.29 -6.35 -16.76
N ARG A 73 21.13 -5.34 -16.54
CA ARG A 73 20.74 -4.11 -15.86
C ARG A 73 21.19 -2.91 -16.66
N CYS A 74 20.51 -1.79 -16.50
CA CYS A 74 20.91 -0.53 -17.11
C CYS A 74 21.00 0.58 -16.09
N TYR A 75 22.09 1.33 -16.15
CA TYR A 75 22.35 2.50 -15.32
C TYR A 75 22.13 3.76 -16.13
N GLY A 76 21.55 4.78 -15.49
CA GLY A 76 21.55 6.15 -15.97
C GLY A 76 21.98 7.12 -14.86
N GLN A 77 22.62 8.24 -15.22
CA GLN A 77 23.13 9.23 -14.26
C GLN A 77 22.11 9.77 -13.25
N HIS A 78 20.82 9.67 -13.55
CA HIS A 78 19.74 10.11 -12.66
C HIS A 78 19.69 9.29 -11.36
N LEU A 79 20.27 8.08 -11.34
CA LEU A 79 20.38 7.23 -10.16
C LEU A 79 21.50 7.67 -9.19
N GLY A 80 22.36 8.61 -9.59
CA GLY A 80 23.45 9.12 -8.76
C GLY A 80 24.78 8.40 -8.97
N ALA A 81 25.80 8.82 -8.22
CA ALA A 81 27.19 8.38 -8.40
C ALA A 81 27.53 7.06 -7.67
N GLU A 82 26.62 6.55 -6.85
CA GLU A 82 26.77 5.27 -6.15
C GLU A 82 25.43 4.52 -6.25
N VAL A 83 25.48 3.29 -6.75
CA VAL A 83 24.27 2.48 -7.00
C VAL A 83 24.47 1.04 -6.54
N TRP A 84 23.36 0.36 -6.26
CA TRP A 84 23.33 -1.01 -5.77
C TRP A 84 22.44 -1.87 -6.64
N THR A 85 22.82 -3.14 -6.80
CA THR A 85 22.00 -4.14 -7.50
C THR A 85 21.59 -5.25 -6.55
N VAL A 86 20.59 -6.05 -6.95
CA VAL A 86 20.20 -7.30 -6.28
C VAL A 86 20.37 -8.47 -7.24
N ALA A 87 20.53 -9.69 -6.72
CA ALA A 87 20.84 -10.85 -7.55
C ALA A 87 19.62 -11.33 -8.36
N GLU A 88 18.43 -11.15 -7.80
CA GLU A 88 17.20 -11.77 -8.29
C GLU A 88 16.50 -10.95 -9.38
N HIS A 89 16.79 -9.65 -9.48
CA HIS A 89 16.06 -8.72 -10.34
C HIS A 89 16.94 -7.67 -10.99
N ASN A 90 16.42 -7.04 -12.05
CA ASN A 90 17.14 -6.12 -12.91
C ASN A 90 17.20 -4.66 -12.41
N GLU A 91 16.68 -4.36 -11.22
CA GLU A 91 16.76 -3.03 -10.64
C GLU A 91 18.20 -2.58 -10.35
N VAL A 92 18.41 -1.29 -10.58
CA VAL A 92 19.56 -0.53 -10.10
C VAL A 92 19.04 0.51 -9.12
N TYR A 93 19.46 0.42 -7.87
CA TYR A 93 18.96 1.23 -6.77
C TYR A 93 19.89 2.40 -6.46
N PRO A 94 19.36 3.61 -6.20
CA PRO A 94 20.16 4.78 -5.80
C PRO A 94 20.59 4.73 -4.32
N VAL A 95 20.14 3.72 -3.57
CA VAL A 95 20.42 3.51 -2.15
C VAL A 95 20.70 2.03 -1.91
N LYS A 96 21.49 1.71 -0.88
CA LYS A 96 21.71 0.32 -0.45
C LYS A 96 20.36 -0.32 -0.08
N PRO A 97 19.96 -1.43 -0.74
CA PRO A 97 18.74 -2.16 -0.36
C PRO A 97 18.79 -2.58 1.10
N ALA A 98 17.66 -2.45 1.79
CA ALA A 98 17.52 -2.88 3.18
C ALA A 98 17.80 -4.39 3.27
N GLU A 99 18.50 -4.79 4.34
CA GLU A 99 18.72 -6.20 4.62
C GLU A 99 17.43 -6.83 5.19
N THR A 100 17.23 -8.11 4.91
CA THR A 100 16.12 -8.86 5.51
C THR A 100 16.47 -9.17 6.96
N VAL A 101 15.62 -8.76 7.90
CA VAL A 101 15.94 -8.86 9.35
C VAL A 101 15.34 -10.10 10.03
N GLY A 102 14.52 -10.89 9.33
CA GLY A 102 13.87 -12.07 9.88
C GLY A 102 12.70 -12.55 9.03
N SER A 103 11.83 -13.38 9.62
CA SER A 103 10.58 -13.86 8.99
C SER A 103 9.35 -13.13 9.54
N THR A 104 8.33 -12.96 8.70
CA THR A 104 7.03 -12.42 9.14
C THR A 104 6.34 -13.32 10.15
N GLN A 105 6.48 -14.65 10.00
CA GLN A 105 5.91 -15.61 10.93
C GLN A 105 6.46 -15.46 12.35
N GLU A 106 7.78 -15.33 12.51
CA GLU A 106 8.38 -15.10 13.82
C GLU A 106 7.99 -13.74 14.41
N TYR A 107 8.00 -12.70 13.57
CA TYR A 107 7.55 -11.37 13.98
C TYR A 107 6.12 -11.40 14.52
N PHE A 108 5.20 -12.01 13.77
CA PHE A 108 3.80 -12.14 14.19
C PHE A 108 3.66 -12.93 15.49
N ARG A 109 4.36 -14.07 15.65
CA ARG A 109 4.34 -14.83 16.91
C ARG A 109 4.70 -13.98 18.12
N ASN A 110 5.62 -13.03 17.97
CA ASN A 110 6.07 -12.16 19.05
C ASN A 110 5.07 -11.05 19.40
N ILE A 111 4.19 -10.66 18.47
CA ILE A 111 3.26 -9.53 18.67
C ILE A 111 1.78 -9.94 18.72
N LYS A 112 1.42 -11.19 18.39
CA LYS A 112 0.02 -11.63 18.27
C LYS A 112 -0.84 -11.36 19.50
N ASN A 113 -0.24 -11.39 20.70
CA ASN A 113 -0.94 -11.14 21.96
C ASN A 113 -1.16 -9.64 22.26
N LEU A 114 -0.62 -8.75 21.42
CA LEU A 114 -0.72 -7.31 21.57
C LEU A 114 -1.84 -6.71 20.72
N GLY A 115 -2.55 -7.52 19.94
CA GLY A 115 -3.73 -7.07 19.20
C GLY A 115 -4.82 -6.57 20.16
N ARG A 116 -5.40 -5.40 19.88
CA ARG A 116 -6.55 -4.91 20.66
C ARG A 116 -7.80 -5.76 20.37
N LYS A 117 -8.65 -5.96 21.37
CA LYS A 117 -9.94 -6.63 21.19
C LYS A 117 -10.75 -5.88 20.12
N ASN A 118 -11.42 -6.59 19.22
CA ASN A 118 -12.17 -6.03 18.09
C ASN A 118 -11.32 -5.22 17.08
N ASN A 119 -9.98 -5.28 17.14
CA ASN A 119 -9.13 -4.78 16.07
C ASN A 119 -8.83 -5.89 15.09
N TYR A 120 -9.38 -5.76 13.87
CA TYR A 120 -9.06 -6.64 12.77
C TYR A 120 -7.65 -6.33 12.25
N LEU A 121 -6.73 -7.28 12.44
CA LEU A 121 -5.46 -7.29 11.70
C LEU A 121 -5.70 -8.06 10.39
N PRO A 122 -5.32 -7.53 9.22
CA PRO A 122 -5.55 -8.19 7.94
C PRO A 122 -5.02 -9.62 7.92
N ASP A 123 -5.93 -10.58 7.74
CA ASP A 123 -5.64 -12.01 7.74
C ASP A 123 -5.20 -12.54 6.38
N THR A 124 -5.28 -11.71 5.34
CA THR A 124 -4.67 -11.89 4.02
C THR A 124 -3.29 -12.54 4.17
N ASP A 125 -3.14 -13.78 3.74
CA ASP A 125 -1.87 -14.50 3.77
C ASP A 125 -1.10 -14.28 2.47
N VAL A 126 -0.55 -13.07 2.29
CA VAL A 126 0.40 -12.80 1.19
C VAL A 126 1.76 -13.50 1.38
N THR A 127 1.89 -14.37 2.38
CA THR A 127 3.14 -15.08 2.71
C THR A 127 3.11 -16.56 2.37
N GLY A 128 1.94 -17.11 2.03
CA GLY A 128 1.71 -18.53 1.75
C GLY A 128 1.99 -19.46 2.95
N GLN A 129 1.88 -18.98 4.19
CA GLN A 129 2.28 -19.70 5.42
C GLN A 129 1.17 -19.84 6.47
N GLY A 130 -0.05 -19.44 6.15
CA GLY A 130 -1.15 -19.32 7.10
C GLY A 130 -0.86 -18.34 8.23
N VAL A 131 -0.14 -17.25 7.94
CA VAL A 131 0.07 -16.15 8.90
C VAL A 131 -0.54 -14.87 8.35
N ILE A 132 -1.07 -14.04 9.26
CA ILE A 132 -1.61 -12.74 8.90
C ILE A 132 -0.50 -11.83 8.36
N SER A 133 -0.80 -11.02 7.35
CA SER A 133 0.18 -10.13 6.71
C SER A 133 0.60 -8.94 7.56
N MET A 134 -0.23 -8.56 8.54
CA MET A 134 -0.05 -7.38 9.40
C MET A 134 -0.02 -6.05 8.62
N LEU A 135 -0.61 -6.02 7.43
CA LEU A 135 -0.70 -4.82 6.60
C LEU A 135 -1.61 -3.76 7.24
N GLY A 136 -1.49 -2.52 6.77
CA GLY A 136 -2.23 -1.40 7.33
C GLY A 136 -1.54 -0.78 8.55
N ALA A 137 -2.22 0.19 9.16
CA ALA A 137 -1.83 0.81 10.42
C ALA A 137 -2.71 0.34 11.58
N ASN A 138 -2.08 -0.15 12.65
CA ASN A 138 -2.74 -0.86 13.74
C ASN A 138 -2.18 -0.46 15.11
N TYR A 139 -3.04 0.10 15.97
CA TYR A 139 -2.67 0.32 17.38
C TYR A 139 -2.62 -1.00 18.15
N LEU A 140 -1.61 -1.14 19.00
CA LEU A 140 -1.39 -2.30 19.85
C LEU A 140 -1.71 -1.98 21.32
N GLN A 141 -1.87 -3.01 22.14
CA GLN A 141 -2.21 -2.89 23.56
C GLN A 141 -1.12 -2.23 24.40
N ASP A 142 0.15 -2.33 23.98
CA ASP A 142 1.28 -1.79 24.74
C ASP A 142 1.63 -0.34 24.38
N GLY A 143 0.70 0.37 23.74
CA GLY A 143 0.86 1.78 23.37
C GLY A 143 1.63 2.02 22.07
N THR A 144 2.17 0.97 21.43
CA THR A 144 2.83 1.09 20.13
C THR A 144 1.84 1.00 18.96
N THR A 145 2.30 1.46 17.79
CA THR A 145 1.60 1.37 16.50
C THR A 145 2.42 0.53 15.54
N LEU A 146 1.76 -0.45 14.91
CA LEU A 146 2.32 -1.30 13.86
C LEU A 146 1.85 -0.82 12.49
N PHE A 147 2.80 -0.64 11.58
CA PHE A 147 2.59 -0.37 10.17
C PHE A 147 3.13 -1.53 9.35
N GLY A 148 2.30 -2.06 8.45
CA GLY A 148 2.70 -3.07 7.48
C GLY A 148 2.42 -2.61 6.06
N PHE A 149 3.38 -2.83 5.17
CA PHE A 149 3.28 -2.44 3.77
C PHE A 149 3.84 -3.53 2.84
N PHE A 150 3.12 -3.86 1.79
CA PHE A 150 3.54 -4.85 0.80
C PHE A 150 4.20 -4.14 -0.38
N HIS A 151 5.48 -4.43 -0.63
CA HIS A 151 6.15 -3.96 -1.84
C HIS A 151 7.37 -4.83 -2.17
N PRO A 152 7.27 -5.71 -3.20
CA PRO A 152 8.27 -6.73 -3.48
C PRO A 152 9.62 -6.17 -3.92
N ARG A 153 9.65 -5.02 -4.59
CA ARG A 153 10.84 -4.53 -5.29
C ARG A 153 11.50 -3.30 -4.65
N ALA A 154 11.00 -2.84 -3.50
CA ALA A 154 11.54 -1.61 -2.89
C ALA A 154 12.96 -1.86 -2.37
N ALA A 155 13.86 -0.88 -2.53
CA ALA A 155 15.14 -0.93 -1.83
C ALA A 155 14.97 -0.51 -0.37
N GLN A 156 14.20 0.55 -0.12
CA GLN A 156 13.88 1.04 1.22
C GLN A 156 12.45 1.58 1.25
N VAL A 157 11.81 1.48 2.41
CA VAL A 157 10.50 2.09 2.67
C VAL A 157 10.59 2.88 3.97
N TYR A 158 10.02 4.08 3.98
CA TYR A 158 9.91 4.93 5.15
C TYR A 158 8.44 5.21 5.45
N LEU A 159 8.09 5.16 6.73
CA LEU A 159 6.85 5.76 7.20
C LEU A 159 7.04 7.28 7.28
N ILE A 160 6.12 8.03 6.68
CA ILE A 160 6.07 9.49 6.80
C ILE A 160 4.69 9.91 7.25
N GLY A 161 4.60 10.93 8.09
CA GLY A 161 3.33 11.42 8.59
C GLY A 161 3.49 12.70 9.39
N ASN A 162 2.37 13.25 9.86
CA ASN A 162 2.42 14.48 10.65
C ASN A 162 3.20 14.32 11.97
N PHE A 163 3.23 13.11 12.56
CA PHE A 163 3.94 12.78 13.80
C PHE A 163 5.47 12.73 13.66
N ASN A 164 6.01 12.78 12.44
CA ASN A 164 7.43 12.97 12.21
C ASN A 164 7.72 14.15 11.27
N ASP A 165 6.81 15.12 11.19
CA ASP A 165 6.91 16.29 10.30
C ASP A 165 7.14 15.91 8.83
N TRP A 166 6.61 14.76 8.38
CA TRP A 166 6.80 14.21 7.04
C TRP A 166 8.28 13.97 6.68
N GLN A 167 9.13 13.80 7.69
CA GLN A 167 10.58 13.70 7.51
C GLN A 167 10.99 12.40 6.84
N SER A 168 11.88 12.55 5.86
CA SER A 168 12.47 11.46 5.10
C SER A 168 13.81 11.89 4.49
N PRO A 169 14.61 10.95 3.95
CA PRO A 169 15.85 11.30 3.26
C PRO A 169 15.68 12.26 2.07
N TYR A 170 14.45 12.38 1.55
CA TYR A 170 14.11 13.21 0.40
C TYR A 170 13.28 14.44 0.78
N HIS A 171 13.12 14.71 2.08
CA HIS A 171 12.52 15.95 2.57
C HIS A 171 13.39 17.17 2.17
N LEU A 172 12.78 18.35 2.00
CA LEU A 172 13.49 19.58 1.60
C LEU A 172 14.60 19.99 2.59
N LYS A 173 14.36 19.74 3.88
CA LYS A 173 15.31 19.96 4.98
C LYS A 173 15.33 18.68 5.83
N PRO A 174 16.12 17.68 5.43
CA PRO A 174 16.09 16.37 6.06
C PRO A 174 16.65 16.43 7.48
N GLU A 175 15.90 15.90 8.44
CA GLU A 175 16.30 15.70 9.83
C GLU A 175 16.41 14.19 10.13
N PRO A 176 17.61 13.57 10.00
CA PRO A 176 17.74 12.12 10.10
C PRO A 176 17.22 11.49 11.39
N GLY A 177 17.25 12.22 12.50
CA GLY A 177 16.72 11.76 13.80
C GLY A 177 15.19 11.56 13.84
N LYS A 178 14.45 12.07 12.83
CA LYS A 178 13.00 11.92 12.70
C LYS A 178 12.58 10.89 11.65
N PHE A 179 13.53 10.25 10.97
CA PHE A 179 13.21 9.26 9.94
C PHE A 179 12.69 7.99 10.57
N LEU A 180 11.68 7.39 9.93
CA LEU A 180 11.06 6.15 10.38
C LEU A 180 11.24 5.06 9.31
N PRO A 181 12.46 4.51 9.12
CA PRO A 181 12.70 3.44 8.16
C PRO A 181 11.98 2.15 8.58
N MET A 182 11.26 1.55 7.64
CA MET A 182 10.63 0.25 7.83
C MET A 182 11.65 -0.87 7.64
N LYS A 183 11.47 -1.99 8.36
CA LYS A 183 12.33 -3.16 8.25
C LYS A 183 11.74 -4.14 7.24
N ARG A 184 12.61 -4.68 6.38
CA ARG A 184 12.22 -5.66 5.36
C ARG A 184 12.15 -7.06 5.97
N TYR A 185 11.00 -7.69 5.85
CA TYR A 185 10.77 -9.10 6.11
C TYR A 185 10.39 -9.77 4.79
N ARG A 186 10.90 -10.98 4.56
CA ARG A 186 10.55 -11.77 3.38
C ARG A 186 9.58 -12.87 3.80
N GLY A 187 8.60 -13.19 2.97
CA GLY A 187 7.88 -14.45 3.11
C GLY A 187 8.83 -15.65 2.86
N TYR A 188 8.54 -16.79 3.47
CA TYR A 188 9.30 -18.04 3.34
C TYR A 188 9.15 -18.64 1.94
N LYS A 189 10.19 -19.28 1.40
CA LYS A 189 10.33 -19.80 0.00
C LYS A 189 10.67 -18.76 -1.08
N GLY A 190 11.17 -17.59 -0.70
CA GLY A 190 11.64 -16.61 -1.70
C GLY A 190 10.57 -15.62 -2.13
N GLU A 191 9.50 -15.54 -1.35
CA GLU A 191 8.32 -14.70 -1.54
C GLU A 191 8.61 -13.19 -1.52
N PRO A 192 7.65 -12.37 -1.96
CA PRO A 192 7.74 -10.92 -1.96
C PRO A 192 7.95 -10.29 -0.57
N ASN A 193 8.45 -9.06 -0.58
CA ASN A 193 8.83 -8.32 0.62
C ASN A 193 7.63 -7.68 1.34
N ILE A 194 7.56 -7.92 2.64
CA ILE A 194 6.69 -7.22 3.59
C ILE A 194 7.54 -6.28 4.43
N TRP A 195 7.15 -5.02 4.48
CA TRP A 195 7.81 -3.97 5.25
C TRP A 195 7.02 -3.77 6.54
N LEU A 196 7.69 -3.92 7.68
CA LEU A 196 7.08 -3.74 8.99
C LEU A 196 7.82 -2.67 9.79
N LEU A 197 7.07 -1.80 10.44
CA LEU A 197 7.57 -0.88 11.45
C LEU A 197 6.64 -0.88 12.65
N ARG A 198 7.21 -1.11 13.82
CA ARG A 198 6.53 -0.91 15.10
C ARG A 198 7.22 0.20 15.86
N THR A 199 6.47 1.19 16.25
CA THR A 199 6.98 2.44 16.81
C THR A 199 6.04 2.96 17.90
N GLY A 200 6.52 3.84 18.78
CA GLY A 200 5.66 4.58 19.71
C GLY A 200 4.85 5.69 19.03
N LEU A 201 5.05 5.91 17.72
CA LEU A 201 4.40 6.98 16.95
C LEU A 201 3.43 6.43 15.89
N PRO A 202 2.34 7.16 15.60
CA PRO A 202 1.76 8.13 16.50
C PRO A 202 1.24 7.42 17.75
N GLU A 203 1.21 8.12 18.89
CA GLU A 203 0.52 7.61 20.07
C GLU A 203 -0.97 7.46 19.76
N PRO A 204 -1.66 6.46 20.35
CA PRO A 204 -3.11 6.37 20.30
C PRO A 204 -3.71 7.66 20.87
N GLY A 205 -4.39 8.43 20.03
CA GLY A 205 -4.86 9.77 20.36
C GLY A 205 -5.95 10.20 19.37
N ASP A 206 -6.01 11.50 19.07
CA ASP A 206 -6.97 12.04 18.11
C ASP A 206 -6.75 11.44 16.70
N PRO A 207 -7.61 10.51 16.23
CA PRO A 207 -7.41 9.80 14.96
C PRO A 207 -7.47 10.75 13.77
N MET A 208 -8.14 11.90 13.91
CA MET A 208 -8.24 12.91 12.86
C MET A 208 -6.90 13.60 12.61
N LYS A 209 -5.99 13.55 13.57
CA LYS A 209 -4.66 14.15 13.46
C LYS A 209 -3.63 13.17 12.90
N ASN A 210 -3.73 11.89 13.24
CA ASN A 210 -2.71 10.90 12.91
C ASN A 210 -2.79 10.48 11.45
N THR A 211 -2.03 11.18 10.60
CA THR A 211 -2.01 10.98 9.15
C THR A 211 -0.66 10.51 8.66
N TYR A 212 -0.65 9.62 7.67
CA TYR A 212 0.58 9.00 7.16
C TYR A 212 0.47 8.60 5.68
N GLN A 213 1.64 8.33 5.11
CA GLN A 213 1.87 7.68 3.81
C GLN A 213 3.16 6.85 3.89
N PHE A 214 3.43 6.07 2.86
CA PHE A 214 4.72 5.39 2.69
C PHE A 214 5.56 6.06 1.62
N LEU A 215 6.82 6.35 1.94
CA LEU A 215 7.81 6.74 0.95
C LEU A 215 8.60 5.49 0.51
N ILE A 216 8.52 5.18 -0.77
CA ILE A 216 9.19 4.06 -1.41
C ILE A 216 10.41 4.58 -2.17
N VAL A 217 11.56 3.96 -1.94
CA VAL A 217 12.82 4.29 -2.62
C VAL A 217 13.29 3.06 -3.38
N GLY A 218 13.40 3.17 -4.70
CA GLY A 218 13.75 2.07 -5.59
C GLY A 218 12.57 1.14 -5.90
N GLY A 219 12.65 0.41 -7.02
CA GLY A 219 11.63 -0.57 -7.41
C GLY A 219 10.30 0.03 -7.86
N VAL A 220 10.29 1.33 -8.14
CA VAL A 220 9.14 2.11 -8.61
C VAL A 220 9.55 2.89 -9.88
N PRO A 221 8.60 3.34 -10.71
CA PRO A 221 8.89 4.19 -11.86
C PRO A 221 9.65 5.46 -11.48
N LEU A 222 10.33 6.05 -12.45
CA LEU A 222 10.93 7.38 -12.28
C LEU A 222 9.81 8.42 -12.18
N ASN A 223 9.88 9.26 -11.15
CA ASN A 223 9.00 10.41 -11.02
C ASN A 223 9.40 11.54 -11.99
N GLU A 224 8.67 12.66 -11.95
CA GLU A 224 8.93 13.83 -12.81
C GLU A 224 10.35 14.40 -12.64
N GLN A 225 10.96 14.24 -11.45
CA GLN A 225 12.33 14.64 -11.17
C GLN A 225 13.36 13.56 -11.52
N GLN A 226 12.97 12.54 -12.29
CA GLN A 226 13.80 11.41 -12.73
C GLN A 226 14.39 10.60 -11.57
N LYS A 227 13.67 10.50 -10.45
CA LYS A 227 14.08 9.68 -9.29
C LYS A 227 13.15 8.49 -9.12
N PRO A 228 13.66 7.30 -8.78
CA PRO A 228 12.84 6.13 -8.50
C PRO A 228 12.27 6.22 -7.08
N ILE A 229 11.38 7.19 -6.85
CA ILE A 229 10.80 7.51 -5.54
C ILE A 229 9.31 7.72 -5.73
N LYS A 230 8.51 7.07 -4.88
CA LYS A 230 7.05 7.19 -4.89
C LYS A 230 6.55 7.38 -3.46
N ILE A 231 5.68 8.38 -3.28
CA ILE A 231 4.83 8.45 -2.09
C ILE A 231 3.56 7.67 -2.42
N ALA A 232 3.19 6.74 -1.54
CA ALA A 232 2.06 5.85 -1.73
C ALA A 232 1.11 5.94 -0.54
N GLN A 233 -0.20 5.98 -0.83
CA GLN A 233 -1.22 5.67 0.14
C GLN A 233 -1.17 4.18 0.49
N ASP A 234 -1.53 3.86 1.73
CA ASP A 234 -1.69 2.49 2.20
C ASP A 234 -2.91 1.85 1.53
N PRO A 235 -2.75 0.74 0.78
CA PRO A 235 -3.88 -0.04 0.25
C PRO A 235 -4.86 -0.54 1.31
N TYR A 236 -4.39 -0.69 2.55
CA TYR A 236 -5.15 -1.12 3.72
C TYR A 236 -5.53 0.06 4.64
N ALA A 237 -5.46 1.30 4.14
CA ALA A 237 -5.98 2.45 4.87
C ALA A 237 -7.46 2.25 5.17
N ARG A 238 -7.88 2.55 6.41
CA ARG A 238 -9.29 2.49 6.81
C ARG A 238 -10.07 3.75 6.42
N ARG A 239 -9.35 4.85 6.22
CA ARG A 239 -9.89 6.17 5.88
C ARG A 239 -8.78 7.08 5.36
N TYR A 240 -9.11 8.00 4.46
CA TYR A 240 -8.27 9.13 4.10
C TYR A 240 -8.70 10.40 4.85
N GLY A 241 -7.75 11.30 5.11
CA GLY A 241 -8.03 12.60 5.74
C GLY A 241 -8.76 13.55 4.80
N ASN A 242 -9.32 14.65 5.29
CA ASN A 242 -10.21 15.51 4.50
C ASN A 242 -9.53 16.32 3.36
N ASP A 243 -8.19 16.25 3.22
CA ASP A 243 -7.47 16.94 2.14
C ASP A 243 -7.37 16.04 0.89
N TYR A 244 -8.23 16.30 -0.09
CA TYR A 244 -8.26 15.58 -1.37
C TYR A 244 -7.02 15.76 -2.23
N ASN A 245 -6.20 16.79 -1.99
CA ASN A 245 -4.96 16.98 -2.75
C ASN A 245 -3.87 16.00 -2.29
N GLN A 246 -3.85 15.69 -0.99
CA GLN A 246 -2.83 14.84 -0.38
C GLN A 246 -3.30 13.39 -0.22
N ASN A 247 -4.60 13.18 0.05
CA ASN A 247 -5.18 11.88 0.34
C ASN A 247 -4.37 11.09 1.38
N ASN A 248 -4.01 11.76 2.48
CA ASN A 248 -3.24 11.14 3.54
C ASN A 248 -4.05 10.05 4.23
N CYS A 249 -3.44 8.90 4.51
CA CYS A 249 -4.07 7.81 5.25
C CYS A 249 -4.23 8.21 6.71
N GLN A 250 -5.35 7.84 7.35
CA GLN A 250 -5.57 8.06 8.77
C GLN A 250 -5.36 6.77 9.57
N VAL A 251 -4.71 6.88 10.73
CA VAL A 251 -4.57 5.75 11.66
C VAL A 251 -5.83 5.65 12.52
N ILE A 252 -6.68 4.66 12.22
CA ILE A 252 -7.98 4.46 12.89
C ILE A 252 -7.90 3.32 13.91
N ASP A 253 -8.35 3.57 15.14
CA ASP A 253 -8.57 2.53 16.15
C ASP A 253 -10.02 2.03 16.15
N PRO A 254 -10.32 0.83 15.62
CA PRO A 254 -11.66 0.27 15.62
C PRO A 254 -12.08 -0.24 17.01
N SER A 255 -11.13 -0.50 17.91
CA SER A 255 -11.41 -1.07 19.23
C SER A 255 -12.09 -0.10 20.20
N GLY A 256 -12.05 1.21 19.88
CA GLY A 256 -12.73 2.23 20.66
C GLY A 256 -14.25 2.18 20.56
N TYR A 257 -14.79 1.69 19.43
CA TYR A 257 -16.24 1.63 19.21
C TYR A 257 -16.89 0.54 20.08
N GLN A 258 -17.92 0.93 20.84
CA GLN A 258 -18.72 0.00 21.64
C GLN A 258 -19.99 -0.36 20.87
N TRP A 259 -20.10 -1.63 20.48
CA TRP A 259 -21.28 -2.18 19.80
C TRP A 259 -22.40 -2.50 20.80
N HIS A 260 -23.65 -2.35 20.39
CA HIS A 260 -24.84 -2.64 21.19
C HIS A 260 -25.79 -3.66 20.52
N ASP A 261 -25.33 -4.33 19.47
CA ASP A 261 -26.09 -5.27 18.64
C ASP A 261 -25.90 -6.74 19.03
N HIS A 262 -25.45 -7.03 20.25
CA HIS A 262 -25.05 -8.38 20.68
C HIS A 262 -26.15 -9.45 20.57
N SER A 263 -27.43 -9.06 20.59
CA SER A 263 -28.58 -9.97 20.44
C SER A 263 -29.07 -10.07 19.00
N TRP A 264 -28.50 -9.31 18.07
CA TRP A 264 -28.91 -9.33 16.67
C TRP A 264 -28.41 -10.62 15.99
N THR A 265 -29.24 -11.14 15.09
CA THR A 265 -28.89 -12.28 14.25
C THR A 265 -29.28 -11.97 12.82
N THR A 266 -28.43 -12.35 11.88
CA THR A 266 -28.70 -12.14 10.45
C THR A 266 -29.97 -12.91 10.06
N PRO A 267 -30.99 -12.22 9.51
CA PRO A 267 -32.18 -12.89 9.02
C PRO A 267 -31.85 -13.86 7.89
N PRO A 268 -32.61 -14.96 7.72
CA PRO A 268 -32.51 -15.83 6.55
C PRO A 268 -32.67 -15.03 5.25
N VAL A 269 -31.92 -15.40 4.21
CA VAL A 269 -31.90 -14.67 2.93
C VAL A 269 -33.29 -14.57 2.29
N ASP A 270 -34.12 -15.60 2.42
CA ASP A 270 -35.50 -15.66 1.91
C ASP A 270 -36.49 -14.75 2.69
N ARG A 271 -36.03 -14.12 3.77
CA ARG A 271 -36.77 -13.12 4.57
C ARG A 271 -36.30 -11.69 4.34
N LEU A 272 -35.33 -11.47 3.45
CA LEU A 272 -34.82 -10.13 3.18
C LEU A 272 -35.75 -9.39 2.20
N ILE A 273 -36.22 -8.23 2.63
CA ILE A 273 -36.90 -7.23 1.79
C ILE A 273 -35.98 -6.02 1.78
N LEU A 274 -35.34 -5.79 0.63
CA LEU A 274 -34.24 -4.84 0.49
C LEU A 274 -34.77 -3.44 0.17
N TYR A 275 -34.22 -2.45 0.85
CA TYR A 275 -34.26 -1.05 0.43
C TYR A 275 -32.87 -0.62 0.00
N GLU A 276 -32.66 -0.45 -1.30
CA GLU A 276 -31.40 0.04 -1.84
C GLU A 276 -31.31 1.56 -1.73
N LEU A 277 -30.18 2.08 -1.21
CA LEU A 277 -29.98 3.53 -1.08
C LEU A 277 -28.53 3.96 -1.32
N ASN A 278 -28.39 5.15 -1.90
CA ASN A 278 -27.15 5.93 -1.89
C ASN A 278 -27.11 6.79 -0.62
N VAL A 279 -26.05 6.69 0.18
CA VAL A 279 -25.94 7.38 1.49
C VAL A 279 -26.09 8.90 1.34
N TYR A 280 -25.46 9.48 0.32
CA TYR A 280 -25.58 10.91 0.03
C TYR A 280 -26.99 11.27 -0.44
N GLY A 281 -27.43 10.67 -1.55
CA GLY A 281 -28.70 10.99 -2.20
C GLY A 281 -29.94 10.72 -1.35
N PHE A 282 -29.88 9.78 -0.39
CA PHE A 282 -31.03 9.44 0.46
C PHE A 282 -31.48 10.59 1.36
N THR A 283 -30.55 11.43 1.83
CA THR A 283 -30.89 12.51 2.78
C THR A 283 -30.48 13.91 2.33
N ASP A 284 -29.69 14.08 1.26
CA ASP A 284 -29.13 15.39 0.82
C ASP A 284 -30.19 16.50 0.65
N GLN A 285 -31.36 16.18 0.08
CA GLN A 285 -32.43 17.13 -0.24
C GLN A 285 -33.66 17.00 0.67
N ASP A 286 -33.47 16.37 1.82
CA ASP A 286 -34.54 16.14 2.78
C ASP A 286 -34.76 17.37 3.67
N PRO A 287 -35.92 18.07 3.55
CA PRO A 287 -36.15 19.32 4.29
C PRO A 287 -36.30 19.11 5.79
N GLN A 288 -36.49 17.87 6.26
CA GLN A 288 -36.56 17.54 7.68
C GLN A 288 -35.18 17.17 8.25
N MET A 289 -34.17 17.00 7.40
CA MET A 289 -32.84 16.60 7.81
C MET A 289 -32.00 17.82 8.22
N PRO A 290 -31.34 17.80 9.40
CA PRO A 290 -30.38 18.84 9.72
C PRO A 290 -29.22 18.86 8.72
N GLU A 291 -28.93 20.04 8.17
CA GLU A 291 -27.91 20.25 7.12
C GLU A 291 -26.58 19.55 7.41
N LYS A 292 -26.12 19.59 8.68
CA LYS A 292 -24.84 19.00 9.11
C LYS A 292 -24.74 17.49 8.95
N ILE A 293 -25.86 16.77 8.92
CA ILE A 293 -25.89 15.30 8.77
C ILE A 293 -26.57 14.86 7.47
N SER A 294 -27.01 15.83 6.65
CA SER A 294 -27.58 15.59 5.34
C SER A 294 -26.55 14.93 4.43
N GLY A 295 -26.95 13.85 3.75
CA GLY A 295 -26.09 13.08 2.85
C GLY A 295 -24.98 12.29 3.53
N THR A 296 -25.13 11.94 4.81
CA THR A 296 -24.11 11.21 5.59
C THR A 296 -24.67 9.92 6.21
N PHE A 297 -23.79 9.07 6.74
CA PHE A 297 -24.21 7.92 7.56
C PHE A 297 -25.10 8.35 8.73
N ARG A 298 -24.81 9.52 9.33
CA ARG A 298 -25.61 10.07 10.44
C ARG A 298 -27.02 10.48 10.01
N GLY A 299 -27.19 10.97 8.77
CA GLY A 299 -28.51 11.23 8.20
C GLY A 299 -29.32 9.94 8.01
N THR A 300 -28.67 8.89 7.54
CA THR A 300 -29.31 7.56 7.43
C THR A 300 -29.71 7.01 8.80
N ILE A 301 -28.82 7.10 9.80
CA ILE A 301 -29.12 6.75 11.21
C ILE A 301 -30.33 7.51 11.72
N HIS A 302 -30.46 8.79 11.39
CA HIS A 302 -31.59 9.61 11.80
C HIS A 302 -32.91 9.02 11.27
N ARG A 303 -32.99 8.71 9.98
CA ARG A 303 -34.18 8.07 9.38
C ARG A 303 -34.48 6.68 9.94
N ILE A 304 -33.45 5.88 10.26
CA ILE A 304 -33.64 4.60 10.97
C ILE A 304 -34.34 4.83 12.32
N LYS A 305 -33.86 5.79 13.11
CA LYS A 305 -34.40 6.08 14.46
C LYS A 305 -35.80 6.68 14.45
N GLU A 306 -36.17 7.37 13.37
CA GLU A 306 -37.54 7.88 13.17
C GLU A 306 -38.53 6.78 12.80
N GLY A 307 -38.07 5.56 12.51
CA GLY A 307 -38.93 4.43 12.16
C GLY A 307 -39.27 4.33 10.67
N TYR A 308 -38.67 5.16 9.80
CA TYR A 308 -38.97 5.19 8.35
C TYR A 308 -38.97 3.79 7.71
N PHE A 309 -37.93 3.00 7.98
CA PHE A 309 -37.79 1.66 7.39
C PHE A 309 -38.72 0.62 8.02
N ASN A 310 -39.04 0.77 9.32
CA ASN A 310 -40.00 -0.09 10.00
C ASN A 310 -41.41 0.14 9.47
N ASP A 311 -41.80 1.40 9.26
CA ASP A 311 -43.09 1.79 8.69
C ASP A 311 -43.23 1.31 7.25
N LEU A 312 -42.13 1.35 6.48
CA LEU A 312 -42.08 0.83 5.12
C LEU A 312 -42.15 -0.72 5.07
N GLY A 313 -41.74 -1.40 6.14
CA GLY A 313 -41.76 -2.86 6.26
C GLY A 313 -40.58 -3.58 5.60
N VAL A 314 -39.47 -2.87 5.34
CA VAL A 314 -38.24 -3.47 4.81
C VAL A 314 -37.43 -4.13 5.93
N THR A 315 -36.64 -5.14 5.60
CA THR A 315 -35.85 -5.90 6.59
C THR A 315 -34.35 -5.79 6.38
N ALA A 316 -33.93 -5.15 5.29
CA ALA A 316 -32.52 -4.94 4.96
C ALA A 316 -32.30 -3.60 4.27
N LEU A 317 -31.23 -2.92 4.67
CA LEU A 317 -30.66 -1.80 3.92
C LEU A 317 -29.61 -2.34 2.97
N ALA A 318 -29.76 -2.08 1.68
CA ALA A 318 -28.74 -2.34 0.66
C ALA A 318 -28.03 -1.02 0.34
N LEU A 319 -26.89 -0.79 0.98
CA LEU A 319 -26.11 0.41 0.77
C LEU A 319 -25.35 0.27 -0.55
N MET A 320 -25.53 1.25 -1.44
CA MET A 320 -24.61 1.48 -2.55
C MET A 320 -23.18 1.69 -2.03
N PRO A 321 -22.14 1.58 -2.89
CA PRO A 321 -20.76 1.53 -2.42
C PRO A 321 -20.39 2.62 -1.42
N THR A 322 -19.79 2.19 -0.30
CA THR A 322 -19.33 3.06 0.80
C THR A 322 -17.81 3.18 0.88
N SER A 323 -17.10 2.54 -0.04
CA SER A 323 -15.66 2.69 -0.21
C SER A 323 -15.34 4.06 -0.82
N GLU A 324 -14.17 4.60 -0.47
CA GLU A 324 -13.72 5.90 -0.95
C GLU A 324 -13.63 5.94 -2.48
N ALA A 325 -14.21 6.99 -3.06
CA ALA A 325 -14.21 7.27 -4.47
C ALA A 325 -13.89 8.75 -4.74
N PRO A 326 -13.01 9.07 -5.71
CA PRO A 326 -12.63 10.47 -5.98
C PRO A 326 -13.77 11.28 -6.62
N SER A 327 -14.84 10.65 -7.11
CA SER A 327 -15.91 11.29 -7.85
C SER A 327 -17.12 11.71 -6.98
N THR A 328 -16.89 12.43 -5.87
CA THR A 328 -17.99 13.02 -5.10
C THR A 328 -18.46 14.38 -5.65
N LEU A 329 -17.90 14.89 -6.75
CA LEU A 329 -18.18 16.23 -7.30
C LEU A 329 -18.91 16.25 -8.65
N SER A 330 -19.45 15.11 -9.13
CA SER A 330 -20.14 15.01 -10.43
C SER A 330 -21.46 14.23 -10.34
N SER A 331 -22.23 14.15 -11.43
CA SER A 331 -23.42 13.29 -11.56
C SER A 331 -23.14 11.78 -11.38
N SER A 332 -21.88 11.39 -11.14
CA SER A 332 -21.37 10.04 -10.92
C SER A 332 -21.30 9.57 -9.45
N ARG A 333 -21.89 10.31 -8.49
CA ARG A 333 -21.91 10.10 -7.02
C ARG A 333 -22.41 8.73 -6.49
N LEU A 334 -22.51 7.73 -7.34
CA LEU A 334 -23.00 6.39 -6.98
C LEU A 334 -21.95 5.53 -6.27
N GLY A 335 -20.67 5.94 -6.26
CA GLY A 335 -19.59 5.25 -5.53
C GLY A 335 -18.94 4.07 -6.29
N TYR A 336 -19.33 3.85 -7.56
CA TYR A 336 -18.85 2.71 -8.35
C TYR A 336 -17.44 2.86 -8.92
N ASP A 337 -16.68 3.89 -8.55
CA ASP A 337 -15.29 4.08 -8.97
C ASP A 337 -14.32 4.11 -7.78
N PRO A 338 -14.16 3.01 -7.03
CA PRO A 338 -13.37 3.02 -5.80
C PRO A 338 -11.89 3.33 -6.08
N CYS A 339 -11.27 4.07 -5.15
CA CYS A 339 -9.82 4.26 -5.09
C CYS A 339 -9.18 3.63 -3.85
N GLY A 340 -9.97 3.13 -2.89
CA GLY A 340 -9.48 2.36 -1.76
C GLY A 340 -10.53 1.35 -1.28
N PHE A 341 -10.27 0.05 -1.46
CA PHE A 341 -11.24 -1.00 -1.12
C PHE A 341 -11.52 -1.11 0.37
N MET A 342 -10.51 -0.84 1.22
CA MET A 342 -10.62 -0.87 2.68
C MET A 342 -10.92 0.50 3.30
N THR A 343 -11.01 1.54 2.47
CA THR A 343 -11.11 2.93 2.89
C THR A 343 -12.58 3.35 2.87
N ILE A 344 -13.15 3.79 4.00
CA ILE A 344 -14.50 4.35 4.03
C ILE A 344 -14.55 5.71 3.31
N GLU A 345 -15.61 5.98 2.55
CA GLU A 345 -15.86 7.26 1.89
C GLU A 345 -15.93 8.40 2.91
N ARG A 346 -14.94 9.30 2.85
CA ARG A 346 -14.75 10.35 3.86
C ARG A 346 -15.85 11.38 3.88
N ASP A 347 -16.57 11.60 2.77
CA ASP A 347 -17.68 12.55 2.69
C ASP A 347 -18.95 12.01 3.39
N PHE A 348 -19.10 10.69 3.48
CA PHE A 348 -20.24 10.08 4.20
C PHE A 348 -20.09 10.13 5.72
N GLY A 349 -18.87 10.31 6.22
CA GLY A 349 -18.57 10.46 7.65
C GLY A 349 -17.29 9.76 8.09
N THR A 350 -17.25 9.39 9.37
CA THR A 350 -16.14 8.65 9.96
C THR A 350 -16.39 7.14 9.93
N CYS A 351 -15.34 6.33 10.17
CA CYS A 351 -15.51 4.89 10.34
C CYS A 351 -16.48 4.55 11.49
N ASP A 352 -16.51 5.36 12.56
CA ASP A 352 -17.44 5.16 13.69
C ASP A 352 -18.88 5.56 13.34
N ASP A 353 -19.08 6.54 12.45
CA ASP A 353 -20.41 6.85 11.93
C ASP A 353 -20.96 5.67 11.13
N PHE A 354 -20.12 4.99 10.34
CA PHE A 354 -20.53 3.77 9.63
C PHE A 354 -20.83 2.61 10.60
N ARG A 355 -19.99 2.38 11.62
CA ARG A 355 -20.28 1.38 12.68
C ARG A 355 -21.61 1.69 13.37
N SER A 356 -21.85 2.96 13.68
CA SER A 356 -23.09 3.45 14.28
C SER A 356 -24.32 3.24 13.41
N LEU A 357 -24.17 3.32 12.08
CA LEU A 357 -25.23 2.98 11.15
C LEU A 357 -25.59 1.51 11.26
N VAL A 358 -24.58 0.62 11.20
CA VAL A 358 -24.78 -0.83 11.32
C VAL A 358 -25.39 -1.19 12.68
N ASP A 359 -24.82 -0.68 13.78
CA ASP A 359 -25.31 -0.94 15.14
C ASP A 359 -26.76 -0.46 15.31
N THR A 360 -27.10 0.74 14.81
CA THR A 360 -28.46 1.27 14.87
C THR A 360 -29.43 0.45 14.01
N ALA A 361 -29.02 0.05 12.81
CA ALA A 361 -29.83 -0.79 11.93
C ALA A 361 -30.15 -2.13 12.60
N HIS A 362 -29.13 -2.78 13.16
CA HIS A 362 -29.28 -4.05 13.89
C HIS A 362 -30.22 -3.92 15.09
N GLN A 363 -30.10 -2.84 15.88
CA GLN A 363 -31.01 -2.57 16.99
C GLN A 363 -32.47 -2.38 16.56
N GLN A 364 -32.72 -1.99 15.31
CA GLN A 364 -34.05 -1.90 14.71
C GLN A 364 -34.45 -3.16 13.91
N GLY A 365 -33.67 -4.24 13.97
CA GLY A 365 -33.96 -5.49 13.29
C GLY A 365 -33.67 -5.47 11.77
N LEU A 366 -32.98 -4.44 11.27
CA LEU A 366 -32.57 -4.34 9.88
C LEU A 366 -31.22 -5.02 9.66
N ALA A 367 -31.09 -5.81 8.60
CA ALA A 367 -29.80 -6.22 8.09
C ALA A 367 -29.15 -5.08 7.28
N VAL A 368 -27.81 -5.09 7.18
CA VAL A 368 -27.07 -4.17 6.31
C VAL A 368 -26.27 -4.97 5.29
N ILE A 369 -26.52 -4.69 4.02
CA ILE A 369 -25.79 -5.21 2.87
C ILE A 369 -25.02 -4.04 2.27
N VAL A 370 -23.75 -4.24 1.93
CA VAL A 370 -22.90 -3.20 1.33
C VAL A 370 -22.47 -3.66 -0.04
N ASP A 371 -22.73 -2.84 -1.04
CA ASP A 371 -22.24 -3.07 -2.39
C ASP A 371 -20.72 -2.83 -2.47
N GLN A 372 -20.02 -3.72 -3.17
CA GLN A 372 -18.55 -3.77 -3.22
C GLN A 372 -18.08 -3.94 -4.67
N VAL A 373 -17.13 -3.09 -5.07
CA VAL A 373 -16.76 -2.93 -6.47
C VAL A 373 -15.32 -3.40 -6.68
N PHE A 374 -15.14 -4.70 -6.86
CA PHE A 374 -13.80 -5.29 -7.07
C PHE A 374 -13.40 -5.45 -8.54
N ASN A 375 -14.33 -5.28 -9.47
CA ASN A 375 -14.09 -5.53 -10.89
C ASN A 375 -13.24 -4.44 -11.57
N HIS A 376 -13.21 -3.22 -11.01
CA HIS A 376 -12.42 -2.09 -11.51
C HIS A 376 -12.15 -1.04 -10.44
N THR A 377 -11.28 -0.07 -10.76
CA THR A 377 -10.98 1.09 -9.90
C THR A 377 -11.17 2.40 -10.65
N SER A 378 -11.15 3.53 -9.92
CA SER A 378 -11.14 4.85 -10.51
C SER A 378 -9.96 5.06 -11.48
N ASN A 379 -10.19 5.90 -12.49
CA ASN A 379 -9.17 6.41 -13.40
C ASN A 379 -8.66 7.81 -13.00
N TYR A 380 -9.27 8.44 -11.99
CA TYR A 380 -8.89 9.78 -11.54
C TYR A 380 -7.80 9.74 -10.46
N PHE A 381 -8.07 9.04 -9.36
CA PHE A 381 -7.12 8.79 -8.30
C PHE A 381 -7.08 7.28 -8.03
N ASN A 382 -5.90 6.67 -8.20
CA ASN A 382 -5.71 5.24 -8.04
C ASN A 382 -4.35 4.95 -7.39
N PRO A 383 -4.32 4.72 -6.06
CA PRO A 383 -3.07 4.51 -5.32
C PRO A 383 -2.37 3.19 -5.67
N LEU A 384 -3.08 2.23 -6.30
CA LEU A 384 -2.53 0.95 -6.72
C LEU A 384 -1.85 1.02 -8.09
N TRP A 385 -2.19 2.02 -8.91
CA TRP A 385 -1.67 2.13 -10.27
C TRP A 385 -0.16 2.35 -10.28
N GLU A 386 0.56 1.43 -10.89
CA GLU A 386 2.03 1.37 -10.90
C GLU A 386 2.64 1.50 -9.49
N LEU A 387 1.91 1.05 -8.46
CA LEU A 387 2.47 0.96 -7.12
C LEU A 387 3.61 -0.04 -7.11
N ILE A 388 3.40 -1.19 -7.76
CA ILE A 388 4.38 -2.24 -7.98
C ILE A 388 4.41 -2.48 -9.50
N THR A 389 5.58 -2.34 -10.12
CA THR A 389 5.73 -2.58 -11.56
C THR A 389 6.10 -4.03 -11.83
N ASP A 390 5.49 -4.59 -12.88
CA ASP A 390 5.82 -5.90 -13.43
C ASP A 390 6.07 -5.85 -14.96
N GLY A 391 6.14 -4.63 -15.52
CA GLY A 391 6.31 -4.38 -16.96
C GLY A 391 5.01 -4.32 -17.75
N THR A 392 3.86 -4.57 -17.09
CA THR A 392 2.52 -4.44 -17.71
C THR A 392 1.88 -3.09 -17.39
N PRO A 393 0.93 -2.60 -18.22
CA PRO A 393 0.18 -1.40 -17.91
C PRO A 393 -0.57 -1.51 -16.59
N GLY A 394 -0.38 -0.55 -15.69
CA GLY A 394 -0.95 -0.54 -14.34
C GLY A 394 -0.17 -1.35 -13.31
N GLY A 395 0.71 -2.24 -13.75
CA GLY A 395 1.58 -3.03 -12.89
C GLY A 395 0.86 -4.19 -12.19
N PHE A 396 1.37 -4.54 -11.02
CA PHE A 396 1.01 -5.77 -10.30
C PHE A 396 -0.50 -5.95 -10.08
N TYR A 397 -1.22 -4.89 -9.71
CA TYR A 397 -2.63 -4.96 -9.32
C TYR A 397 -3.63 -5.00 -10.48
N PHE A 398 -3.19 -4.83 -11.73
CA PHE A 398 -4.09 -4.63 -12.87
C PHE A 398 -3.78 -5.57 -14.03
N SER A 399 -4.82 -5.94 -14.77
CA SER A 399 -4.69 -6.69 -16.01
C SER A 399 -5.89 -6.46 -16.94
N GLY A 400 -5.62 -5.83 -18.07
CA GLY A 400 -6.65 -5.45 -19.04
C GLY A 400 -7.56 -4.32 -18.54
N SER A 401 -8.78 -4.25 -19.07
CA SER A 401 -9.74 -3.19 -18.78
C SER A 401 -11.17 -3.71 -18.77
N THR A 402 -12.05 -2.97 -18.12
CA THR A 402 -13.52 -3.13 -18.21
C THR A 402 -14.12 -1.93 -18.95
N PRO A 403 -15.41 -1.95 -19.33
CA PRO A 403 -16.08 -0.76 -19.84
C PRO A 403 -16.11 0.44 -18.85
N TRP A 404 -15.81 0.20 -17.57
CA TRP A 404 -15.92 1.20 -16.50
C TRP A 404 -14.55 1.69 -15.97
N GLY A 405 -13.46 0.98 -16.27
CA GLY A 405 -12.12 1.38 -15.81
C GLY A 405 -11.11 0.25 -15.81
N ASN A 406 -9.98 0.50 -15.15
CA ASN A 406 -8.87 -0.44 -15.03
C ASN A 406 -9.32 -1.71 -14.31
N ARG A 407 -9.14 -2.88 -14.94
CA ARG A 407 -9.56 -4.17 -14.36
C ARG A 407 -8.53 -4.62 -13.34
N VAL A 408 -8.99 -4.95 -12.14
CA VAL A 408 -8.17 -5.56 -11.07
C VAL A 408 -7.75 -6.97 -11.49
N ALA A 409 -6.47 -7.29 -11.30
CA ALA A 409 -5.87 -8.58 -11.67
C ALA A 409 -6.21 -9.69 -10.66
N THR A 410 -7.50 -9.99 -10.47
CA THR A 410 -7.97 -10.99 -9.49
C THR A 410 -7.54 -12.42 -9.81
N GLU A 411 -6.90 -12.66 -10.95
CA GLU A 411 -6.22 -13.93 -11.25
C GLU A 411 -4.85 -14.10 -10.57
N LYS A 412 -4.28 -13.03 -9.98
CA LYS A 412 -3.04 -13.09 -9.19
C LYS A 412 -3.41 -13.30 -7.72
N GLU A 413 -2.85 -14.32 -7.07
CA GLU A 413 -3.22 -14.75 -5.72
C GLU A 413 -3.08 -13.62 -4.69
N GLU A 414 -2.00 -12.84 -4.74
CA GLU A 414 -1.79 -11.73 -3.80
C GLU A 414 -2.65 -10.48 -4.09
N VAL A 415 -3.27 -10.39 -5.27
CA VAL A 415 -4.26 -9.36 -5.60
C VAL A 415 -5.66 -9.82 -5.24
N GLN A 416 -5.91 -11.13 -5.31
CA GLN A 416 -7.18 -11.74 -4.94
C GLN A 416 -7.39 -11.76 -3.43
N ASN A 417 -6.31 -11.98 -2.66
CA ASN A 417 -6.28 -11.94 -1.19
C ASN A 417 -6.35 -10.50 -0.67
#